data_AF-A0A3D3FXL7-F1
#
_entry.id   AF-A0A3D3FXL7-F1
#
_cell.length_a   1.000
_cell.length_b   1.000
_cell.length_c   1.000
_cell.angle_alpha   90.00
_cell.angle_beta   90.00
_cell.angle_gamma   90.00
#
_symmetry.space_group_name_H-M   'P 1'
#
loop_
_entity.id
_entity.type
_entity.pdbx_description
1 polymer ?
#
loop_
_entity_poly.entity_id
_entity_poly.type
_entity_poly.pdbx_seq_one_letter_code
_entity_poly.pdbx_strand_id
1 'polypeptide(L)' 'MKKAYRCEDCGSEVIQDSSMKAPDCCGDAMKEVPLESCMDPGPEATGGDEPCEDFTGKQK' A
#
# COMPACT_ATOMS: atom_id res chain seq x y z
N MET A 1 10.05 -4.86 -14.51
CA MET A 1 10.27 -3.59 -13.76
C MET A 1 9.02 -3.38 -12.92
N LYS A 2 9.06 -2.75 -11.75
CA LYS A 2 7.86 -2.57 -10.93
C LYS A 2 7.31 -1.16 -11.09
N LYS A 3 6.00 -0.99 -10.93
CA LYS A 3 5.29 0.29 -10.89
C LYS A 3 4.42 0.35 -9.64
N ALA A 4 4.36 1.53 -9.04
CA ALA A 4 3.48 1.80 -7.91
C ALA A 4 2.22 2.52 -8.41
N TYR A 5 1.10 2.19 -7.81
CA TYR A 5 -0.20 2.78 -8.08
C TYR A 5 -0.84 3.22 -6.78
N ARG A 6 -1.43 4.41 -6.76
CA ARG A 6 -2.13 4.97 -5.60
C ARG A 6 -3.56 5.32 -5.97
N CYS A 7 -4.50 4.90 -5.14
CA CYS A 7 -5.89 5.32 -5.27
C CYS A 7 -6.02 6.73 -4.68
N GLU A 8 -6.59 7.66 -5.45
CA GLU A 8 -6.81 9.03 -4.97
C GLU A 8 -8.02 9.12 -4.02
N ASP A 9 -8.92 8.12 -4.03
CA ASP A 9 -10.13 8.09 -3.21
C ASP A 9 -9.86 7.56 -1.80
N CYS A 10 -9.31 6.34 -1.69
CA CYS A 10 -9.06 5.69 -0.40
C CYS A 10 -7.60 5.77 0.08
N GLY A 11 -6.68 6.26 -0.76
CA GLY A 11 -5.25 6.34 -0.43
C GLY A 11 -4.50 5.01 -0.47
N SER A 12 -5.13 3.92 -0.92
CA SER A 12 -4.48 2.60 -1.00
C SER A 12 -3.34 2.61 -2.03
N GLU A 13 -2.25 1.92 -1.72
CA GLU A 13 -1.05 1.84 -2.55
C GLU A 13 -0.75 0.38 -2.93
N VAL A 14 -0.44 0.15 -4.20
CA VAL A 14 -0.17 -1.18 -4.76
C VAL A 14 1.06 -1.14 -5.65
N ILE A 15 1.96 -2.09 -5.45
CA ILE A 15 3.15 -2.28 -6.29
C ILE A 15 2.98 -3.54 -7.12
N GLN A 16 3.05 -3.41 -8.44
CA GLN A 16 2.93 -4.54 -9.36
C GLN A 16 3.92 -4.42 -10.52
N ASP A 17 4.04 -5.49 -11.32
CA ASP A 17 4.93 -5.47 -12.48
C ASP A 17 4.44 -4.46 -13.54
N SER A 18 5.37 -3.74 -14.15
CA SER A 18 5.14 -2.71 -15.14
C SER A 18 4.53 -3.25 -16.44
N SER A 19 4.62 -4.56 -16.64
CA SER A 19 3.99 -5.27 -17.75
C SER A 19 2.50 -5.52 -17.53
N MET A 20 2.00 -5.30 -16.31
CA MET A 20 0.59 -5.47 -15.95
C MET A 20 -0.17 -4.14 -16.01
N LYS A 21 -1.43 -4.19 -16.45
CA LYS A 21 -2.34 -3.05 -16.52
C LYS A 21 -2.61 -2.48 -15.12
N ALA A 22 -2.78 -1.16 -15.03
CA ALA A 22 -3.16 -0.46 -13.81
C ALA A 22 -4.37 -1.13 -13.12
N PRO A 23 -4.28 -1.40 -11.80
CA PRO A 23 -5.37 -1.95 -11.02
C PRO A 23 -6.50 -0.94 -10.86
N ASP A 24 -7.71 -1.44 -10.61
CA ASP A 24 -8.90 -0.64 -10.32
C ASP A 24 -9.14 -0.63 -8.81
N CYS A 25 -9.40 0.55 -8.24
CA CYS A 25 -9.67 0.73 -6.83
C CYS A 25 -10.72 1.83 -6.65
N CYS A 26 -11.72 1.57 -5.78
CA CYS A 26 -12.88 2.43 -5.59
C CYS A 26 -13.75 2.68 -6.86
N GLY A 27 -13.60 1.85 -7.89
CA GLY A 27 -14.35 1.97 -9.15
C GLY A 27 -13.64 2.83 -10.21
N ASP A 28 -12.43 3.28 -9.92
CA ASP A 28 -11.56 4.03 -10.84
C ASP A 28 -10.18 3.37 -10.97
N ALA A 29 -9.54 3.56 -12.12
CA ALA A 29 -8.17 3.09 -12.33
C ALA A 29 -7.20 3.85 -11.43
N MET A 30 -6.37 3.12 -10.68
CA MET A 30 -5.39 3.71 -9.78
C MET A 30 -4.33 4.50 -10.55
N LYS A 31 -3.85 5.59 -9.95
CA LYS A 31 -2.89 6.50 -10.55
C LYS A 31 -1.48 5.98 -10.38
N GLU A 32 -0.72 5.91 -11.47
CA GLU A 32 0.69 5.57 -11.42
C GLU A 32 1.46 6.65 -10.65
N VAL A 33 2.17 6.23 -9.61
CA VAL A 33 3.03 7.09 -8.80
C VAL A 33 4.46 6.55 -8.85
N PRO A 34 5.48 7.42 -8.72
CA PRO A 34 6.85 6.95 -8.63
C PRO A 34 7.01 6.03 -7.41
N LEU A 35 7.74 4.93 -7.58
CA LEU A 35 8.02 3.97 -6.49
C LEU A 35 8.61 4.66 -5.26
N GLU A 36 9.42 5.71 -5.47
CA GLU A 36 9.98 6.53 -4.39
C GLU A 36 8.91 7.24 -3.57
N SER A 37 7.79 7.69 -4.16
CA SER A 37 6.66 8.26 -3.40
C SER A 37 5.84 7.23 -2.64
N CYS A 38 5.80 5.98 -3.11
CA CYS A 38 5.11 4.88 -2.43
C CYS A 38 5.96 4.27 -1.31
N MET A 39 7.29 4.31 -1.45
CA MET A 39 8.22 3.88 -0.41
C MET A 39 8.66 5.01 0.51
N ASP A 40 8.19 6.25 0.30
CA ASP A 40 8.45 7.34 1.24
C ASP A 40 7.80 6.94 2.57
N PRO A 41 8.60 6.51 3.55
CA PRO A 41 8.06 6.37 4.87
C PRO A 41 7.82 7.82 5.28
N GLY A 42 6.56 8.24 5.34
CA GLY A 42 6.24 9.49 6.02
C GLY A 42 6.97 9.53 7.37
N PRO A 43 7.16 10.69 8.02
CA PRO A 43 7.86 10.79 9.30
C PRO A 43 7.29 9.88 10.42
N GLU A 44 6.19 9.17 10.17
CA GLU A 44 5.61 8.10 10.98
C GLU A 44 6.24 6.70 10.79
N ALA A 45 7.20 6.48 9.89
CA ALA A 45 8.07 5.29 9.98
C ALA A 45 9.30 5.59 10.86
N THR A 46 9.07 6.28 11.98
CA THR A 46 9.96 6.14 13.12
C THR A 46 9.72 4.75 13.69
N GLY A 47 10.80 3.98 13.84
CA GLY A 47 10.74 2.59 14.30
C GLY A 47 9.86 2.41 15.54
N GLY A 48 8.89 1.52 15.43
CA GLY A 48 8.10 0.96 16.52
C GLY A 48 8.07 -0.54 16.35
N ASP A 49 8.76 -1.24 17.23
CA ASP A 49 8.55 -2.65 17.55
C ASP A 49 7.12 -2.79 18.11
N GLU A 50 6.12 -2.87 17.24
CA GLU A 50 4.80 -3.36 17.61
C GLU A 50 4.60 -4.68 16.85
N PRO A 51 4.66 -5.85 17.52
CA PRO A 51 4.25 -7.08 16.89
C PRO A 51 2.79 -6.90 16.47
N CYS A 52 2.48 -7.12 15.19
CA CYS A 52 1.12 -7.17 14.67
C CYS A 52 0.24 -7.87 15.70
N GLU A 53 -0.67 -7.13 16.33
CA GLU A 53 -1.49 -7.64 17.42
C GLU A 53 -2.25 -8.87 16.92
N ASP A 54 -1.72 -10.04 17.29
CA ASP A 54 -2.33 -11.33 17.05
C ASP A 54 -3.66 -11.33 17.80
N PHE A 55 -4.73 -11.31 17.00
CA PHE A 55 -6.12 -11.49 17.34
C PHE A 55 -6.27 -12.31 18.65
N THR A 56 -6.62 -11.65 19.76
CA THR A 56 -6.93 -12.35 21.02
C THR A 56 -8.24 -13.15 20.88
N GLY A 57 -8.14 -14.27 20.17
CA GLY A 57 -9.11 -15.34 20.19
C GLY A 57 -8.97 -16.07 21.51
N LYS A 58 -9.73 -15.63 22.52
CA LYS A 58 -10.02 -16.43 23.73
C LYS A 58 -10.45 -17.83 23.31
N GLN A 59 -9.53 -18.80 23.33
CA GLN A 59 -9.91 -20.20 23.41
C GLN A 59 -10.27 -20.49 24.87
N LYS A 60 -11.50 -20.95 25.01
CA LYS A 60 -12.21 -21.21 26.26
C LYS A 60 -11.89 -22.62 26.77
#